data_AF-A0A7J0ACG0-F1
#
_entry.id   AF-A0A7J0ACG0-F1
#
_cell.length_a   1.000
_cell.length_b   1.000
_cell.length_c   1.000
_cell.angle_alpha   90.00
_cell.angle_beta   90.00
_cell.angle_gamma   90.00
#
_symmetry.space_group_name_H-M   'P 1'
#
loop_
_entity.id
_entity.type
_entity.pdbx_description
1 polymer ?
#
loop_
_entity_poly.entity_id
_entity_poly.type
_entity_poly.pdbx_seq_one_letter_code
_entity_poly.pdbx_strand_id
1 'polypeptide(L)'
;MFNNQTGIAEFDIFEIRYWDVLCKKYPHIKKYNVRCLTIDQYRKLENVPEIDFSENDCFEFAFDDRIIRNGDCPFASIIVNESACKRLCFTQDDKLAAIAHELGHIVHATNTILQNAHESWKEKFADEVAGFIGLSKSLKSLIQKLKDSKLYSDYQNSLFDFRITNLKDLIA
;
A
#
# COMPACT_ATOMS: atom_id res chain seq x y z
N MET A 1 -10.07 -7.97 -8.66
CA MET A 1 -11.02 -6.83 -8.56
C MET A 1 -10.49 -5.91 -7.48
N PHE A 2 -10.59 -4.60 -7.66
CA PHE A 2 -10.17 -3.63 -6.66
C PHE A 2 -11.43 -3.11 -5.96
N ASN A 3 -11.70 -3.60 -4.76
CA ASN A 3 -13.02 -3.47 -4.15
C ASN A 3 -13.01 -2.40 -3.05
N ASN A 4 -13.48 -1.20 -3.39
CA ASN A 4 -13.62 -0.12 -2.42
C ASN A 4 -14.80 -0.36 -1.46
N GLN A 5 -14.51 -0.77 -0.22
CA GLN A 5 -15.53 -0.94 0.82
C GLN A 5 -15.57 0.24 1.80
N THR A 6 -14.65 1.19 1.66
CA THR A 6 -14.46 2.31 2.60
C THR A 6 -15.44 3.45 2.37
N GLY A 7 -15.89 3.65 1.12
CA GLY A 7 -16.59 4.87 0.69
C GLY A 7 -15.68 6.09 0.48
N ILE A 8 -14.36 5.92 0.56
CA ILE A 8 -13.35 6.96 0.33
C ILE A 8 -13.07 7.06 -1.18
N ALA A 9 -13.24 8.25 -1.75
CA ALA A 9 -13.18 8.47 -3.19
C ALA A 9 -11.81 8.18 -3.82
N GLU A 10 -10.73 8.32 -3.06
CA GLU A 10 -9.37 8.08 -3.55
C GLU A 10 -9.15 6.62 -4.01
N PHE A 11 -9.83 5.65 -3.41
CA PHE A 11 -9.78 4.26 -3.90
C PHE A 11 -10.49 4.09 -5.25
N ASP A 12 -11.64 4.74 -5.46
CA ASP A 12 -12.35 4.69 -6.75
C ASP A 12 -11.55 5.39 -7.84
N ILE A 13 -10.96 6.56 -7.51
CA ILE A 13 -10.08 7.29 -8.42
C ILE A 13 -8.86 6.43 -8.78
N PHE A 14 -8.28 5.74 -7.79
CA PHE A 14 -7.16 4.85 -8.02
C PHE A 14 -7.53 3.71 -8.97
N GLU A 15 -8.67 3.06 -8.75
CA GLU A 15 -9.16 1.98 -9.61
C GLU A 15 -9.31 2.46 -11.05
N ILE A 16 -10.06 3.55 -11.26
CA ILE A 16 -10.35 4.11 -12.59
C ILE A 16 -9.06 4.50 -13.33
N ARG A 17 -8.10 5.11 -12.64
CA ARG A 17 -6.90 5.65 -13.29
C ARG A 17 -5.81 4.61 -13.52
N TYR A 18 -5.61 3.69 -12.58
CA TYR A 18 -4.36 2.91 -12.53
C TYR A 18 -4.57 1.40 -12.54
N TRP A 19 -5.75 0.89 -12.18
CA TRP A 19 -5.94 -0.56 -12.01
C TRP A 19 -5.67 -1.34 -13.30
N ASP A 20 -6.16 -0.86 -14.45
CA ASP A 20 -6.00 -1.54 -15.73
C ASP A 20 -4.53 -1.64 -16.17
N VAL A 21 -3.75 -0.56 -16.00
CA VAL A 21 -2.32 -0.57 -16.37
C VAL A 21 -1.51 -1.46 -15.43
N LEU A 22 -1.83 -1.44 -14.13
CA LEU A 22 -1.21 -2.32 -13.13
C LEU A 22 -1.55 -3.78 -13.39
N CYS A 23 -2.79 -4.08 -13.75
CA CYS A 23 -3.23 -5.41 -14.15
C CYS A 23 -2.55 -5.94 -15.42
N LYS A 24 -2.14 -5.06 -16.34
CA LYS A 24 -1.36 -5.45 -17.53
C LYS A 24 0.10 -5.75 -17.15
N LYS A 25 0.68 -4.94 -16.25
CA LYS A 25 2.07 -5.09 -15.80
C LYS A 25 2.25 -6.27 -14.84
N TYR A 26 1.29 -6.49 -13.95
CA TYR A 26 1.29 -7.51 -12.89
C TYR A 26 0.03 -8.39 -12.98
N PRO A 27 -0.10 -9.27 -13.99
CA PRO A 27 -1.36 -9.98 -14.25
C PRO A 27 -1.86 -10.86 -13.10
N HIS A 28 -0.96 -11.32 -12.22
CA HIS A 28 -1.31 -12.17 -11.09
C HIS A 28 -2.17 -11.45 -10.05
N ILE A 29 -2.12 -10.12 -9.95
CA ILE A 29 -2.95 -9.38 -8.97
C ILE A 29 -4.44 -9.53 -9.23
N LYS A 30 -4.85 -9.89 -10.46
CA LYS A 30 -6.26 -10.15 -10.79
C LYS A 30 -6.84 -11.30 -9.98
N LYS A 31 -5.98 -12.22 -9.50
CA LYS A 31 -6.36 -13.34 -8.64
C LYS A 31 -6.73 -12.89 -7.23
N TYR A 32 -6.27 -11.72 -6.81
CA TYR A 32 -6.52 -11.16 -5.49
C TYR A 32 -7.69 -10.19 -5.61
N ASN A 33 -8.80 -10.49 -4.92
CA ASN A 33 -9.88 -9.52 -4.76
C ASN A 33 -9.43 -8.52 -3.68
N VAL A 34 -8.63 -7.53 -4.07
CA VAL A 34 -8.00 -6.56 -3.16
C VAL A 34 -9.10 -5.72 -2.53
N ARG A 35 -9.31 -5.88 -1.23
CA ARG A 35 -10.32 -5.15 -0.46
C ARG A 35 -9.71 -3.86 0.08
N CYS A 36 -10.38 -2.74 -0.14
CA CYS A 36 -10.00 -1.49 0.50
C CYS A 36 -10.89 -1.29 1.72
N LEU A 37 -10.28 -1.18 2.89
CA LEU A 37 -10.96 -1.19 4.19
C LEU A 37 -10.49 -0.01 5.04
N THR A 38 -11.38 0.54 5.88
CA THR A 38 -10.92 1.35 7.02
C THR A 38 -10.42 0.43 8.14
N ILE A 39 -9.64 0.96 9.09
CA ILE A 39 -9.24 0.19 10.29
C ILE A 39 -10.46 -0.44 10.98
N ASP A 40 -11.52 0.34 11.18
CA ASP A 40 -12.71 -0.14 11.90
C ASP A 40 -13.46 -1.24 11.13
N GLN A 41 -13.42 -1.21 9.80
CA GLN A 41 -13.96 -2.28 8.98
C GLN A 41 -13.08 -3.53 9.07
N TYR A 42 -11.76 -3.37 9.01
CA TYR A 42 -10.81 -4.47 9.10
C TYR A 42 -10.93 -5.21 10.44
N ARG A 43 -10.96 -4.48 11.56
CA ARG A 43 -11.07 -5.04 12.92
C ARG A 43 -12.36 -5.83 13.18
N LYS A 44 -13.40 -5.65 12.35
CA LYS A 44 -14.66 -6.41 12.44
C LYS A 44 -14.63 -7.71 11.64
N LEU A 45 -13.59 -7.93 10.84
CA LEU A 45 -13.45 -9.16 10.06
C LEU A 45 -12.91 -10.28 10.95
N GLU A 46 -13.53 -11.44 10.87
CA GLU A 46 -13.03 -12.67 11.49
C GLU A 46 -12.06 -13.40 10.55
N ASN A 47 -11.14 -14.22 11.06
CA ASN A 47 -10.25 -15.06 10.23
C ASN A 47 -9.49 -14.25 9.14
N VAL A 48 -8.84 -13.16 9.56
CA VAL A 48 -7.97 -12.33 8.71
C VAL A 48 -6.56 -12.28 9.33
N PRO A 49 -5.53 -11.91 8.56
CA PRO A 49 -4.18 -11.77 9.10
C PRO A 49 -4.16 -10.78 10.26
N GLU A 50 -3.41 -11.09 11.32
CA GLU A 50 -3.14 -10.10 12.35
C GLU A 50 -2.20 -9.03 11.77
N ILE A 51 -2.52 -7.77 12.07
CA ILE A 51 -1.69 -6.63 11.72
C ILE A 51 -1.44 -5.84 12.99
N ASP A 52 -0.20 -5.42 13.20
CA ASP A 52 0.16 -4.52 14.29
C ASP A 52 0.00 -3.08 13.80
N PHE A 53 -1.24 -2.58 13.90
CA PHE A 53 -1.58 -1.26 13.38
C PHE A 53 -1.35 -0.19 14.45
N SER A 54 -0.34 0.66 14.27
CA SER A 54 -0.10 1.83 15.12
C SER A 54 -1.11 2.93 14.82
N GLU A 55 -1.45 3.75 15.82
CA GLU A 55 -2.31 4.91 15.62
C GLU A 55 -1.75 5.95 14.62
N ASN A 56 -0.44 5.85 14.33
CA ASN A 56 0.28 6.72 13.42
C ASN A 56 0.36 6.18 11.99
N ASP A 57 0.06 4.89 11.77
CA ASP A 57 0.10 4.31 10.44
C ASP A 57 -1.08 4.84 9.63
N CYS A 58 -0.77 5.33 8.43
CA CYS A 58 -1.77 5.94 7.55
C CYS A 58 -2.42 4.90 6.65
N PHE A 59 -1.61 3.98 6.14
CA PHE A 59 -1.99 2.88 5.28
C PHE A 59 -1.22 1.64 5.70
N GLU A 60 -1.84 0.48 5.52
CA GLU A 60 -1.23 -0.84 5.72
C GLU A 60 -1.76 -1.82 4.67
N PHE A 61 -1.05 -2.91 4.46
CA PHE A 61 -1.55 -4.06 3.70
C PHE A 61 -1.71 -5.29 4.60
N ALA A 62 -2.65 -6.15 4.22
CA ALA A 62 -2.75 -7.49 4.80
C ALA A 62 -2.93 -8.51 3.67
N PHE A 63 -2.19 -9.61 3.74
CA PHE A 63 -2.18 -10.65 2.73
C PHE A 63 -2.03 -12.03 3.36
N ASP A 64 -2.85 -12.99 2.92
CA ASP A 64 -2.65 -14.41 3.22
C ASP A 64 -3.22 -15.26 2.08
N ASP A 65 -2.35 -16.05 1.46
CA ASP A 65 -2.69 -16.96 0.37
C ASP A 65 -3.32 -18.28 0.81
N ARG A 66 -3.35 -18.55 2.12
CA ARG A 66 -3.98 -19.72 2.74
C ARG A 66 -5.42 -19.45 3.15
N ILE A 67 -5.79 -18.17 3.37
CA ILE A 67 -7.16 -17.78 3.73
C ILE A 67 -8.00 -17.69 2.45
N ILE A 68 -8.62 -18.81 2.08
CA ILE A 68 -9.55 -18.89 0.95
C ILE A 68 -10.98 -18.84 1.48
N ARG A 69 -11.67 -17.70 1.32
CA ARG A 69 -13.10 -17.60 1.65
C ARG A 69 -13.96 -18.02 0.46
N ASN A 70 -14.93 -18.91 0.72
CA ASN A 70 -16.00 -19.28 -0.21
C ASN A 70 -15.55 -19.49 -1.66
N GLY A 71 -14.39 -20.14 -1.83
CA GLY A 71 -13.95 -20.68 -3.11
C GLY A 71 -13.77 -19.69 -4.25
N ASP A 72 -13.08 -18.55 -4.07
CA ASP A 72 -12.16 -18.01 -5.11
C ASP A 72 -11.54 -16.66 -4.70
N CYS A 73 -10.40 -16.72 -3.99
CA CYS A 73 -9.23 -15.80 -4.02
C CYS A 73 -8.51 -15.77 -2.65
N PRO A 74 -7.17 -15.68 -2.64
CA PRO A 74 -6.40 -15.26 -1.47
C PRO A 74 -6.91 -13.98 -0.83
N PHE A 75 -6.79 -13.89 0.50
CA PHE A 75 -7.08 -12.65 1.20
C PHE A 75 -6.02 -11.60 0.87
N ALA A 76 -6.46 -10.44 0.40
CA ALA A 76 -5.62 -9.28 0.19
C ALA A 76 -6.42 -8.01 0.52
N SER A 77 -5.85 -7.11 1.31
CA SER A 77 -6.48 -5.83 1.61
C SER A 77 -5.48 -4.70 1.75
N ILE A 78 -5.93 -3.50 1.39
CA ILE A 78 -5.30 -2.22 1.71
C ILE A 78 -6.18 -1.56 2.76
N ILE A 79 -5.58 -1.13 3.85
CA ILE A 79 -6.26 -0.65 5.05
C ILE A 79 -5.86 0.79 5.27
N VAL A 80 -6.82 1.68 5.47
CA VAL A 80 -6.56 3.11 5.67
C VAL A 80 -6.99 3.59 7.05
N ASN A 81 -6.14 4.44 7.62
CA ASN A 81 -6.40 5.27 8.78
C ASN A 81 -6.67 6.72 8.35
N GLU A 82 -7.93 7.05 8.10
CA GLU A 82 -8.27 8.42 7.72
C GLU A 82 -7.88 9.47 8.76
N SER A 83 -7.92 9.12 10.05
CA SER A 83 -7.56 10.02 11.13
C SER A 83 -6.07 10.37 11.10
N ALA A 84 -5.20 9.39 10.89
CA ALA A 84 -3.76 9.63 10.71
C ALA A 84 -3.48 10.43 9.43
N CYS A 85 -4.12 10.06 8.31
CA CYS A 85 -4.00 10.80 7.05
C CYS A 85 -4.37 12.29 7.21
N LYS A 86 -5.46 12.58 7.92
CA LYS A 86 -5.91 13.96 8.21
C LYS A 86 -4.91 14.70 9.09
N ARG A 87 -4.41 14.06 10.15
CA ARG A 87 -3.42 14.62 11.07
C ARG A 87 -2.10 14.96 10.37
N LEU A 88 -1.68 14.14 9.41
CA LEU A 88 -0.48 14.36 8.60
C LEU A 88 -0.72 15.19 7.33
N CYS A 89 -1.91 15.76 7.17
CA CYS A 89 -2.28 16.60 6.03
C CYS A 89 -2.02 15.93 4.67
N PHE A 90 -2.40 14.66 4.53
CA PHE A 90 -2.31 13.95 3.26
C PHE A 90 -3.29 14.54 2.25
N THR A 91 -2.76 14.90 1.10
CA THR A 91 -3.55 15.31 -0.08
C THR A 91 -4.12 14.08 -0.77
N GLN A 92 -4.99 14.31 -1.77
CA GLN A 92 -5.47 13.22 -2.63
C GLN A 92 -4.29 12.48 -3.29
N ASP A 93 -3.30 13.21 -3.82
CA ASP A 93 -2.16 12.60 -4.50
C ASP A 93 -1.27 11.78 -3.55
N ASP A 94 -1.12 12.22 -2.30
CA ASP A 94 -0.41 11.44 -1.27
C ASP A 94 -1.13 10.11 -1.01
N LYS A 95 -2.47 10.13 -0.87
CA LYS A 95 -3.26 8.91 -0.67
C LYS A 95 -3.20 7.98 -1.89
N LEU A 96 -3.29 8.52 -3.11
CA LEU A 96 -3.14 7.70 -4.33
C LEU A 96 -1.77 7.03 -4.37
N ALA A 97 -0.71 7.74 -3.97
CA ALA A 97 0.63 7.19 -3.87
C ALA A 97 0.77 6.11 -2.78
N ALA A 98 0.14 6.31 -1.62
CA ALA A 98 0.10 5.31 -0.55
C ALA A 98 -0.60 4.03 -1.00
N ILE A 99 -1.77 4.15 -1.66
CA ILE A 99 -2.51 3.01 -2.21
C ILE A 99 -1.64 2.23 -3.21
N ALA A 100 -0.89 2.93 -4.06
CA ALA A 100 0.03 2.30 -5.01
C ALA A 100 1.14 1.49 -4.32
N HIS A 101 1.70 2.06 -3.25
CA HIS A 101 2.74 1.43 -2.45
C HIS A 101 2.22 0.17 -1.74
N GLU A 102 1.07 0.24 -1.06
CA GLU A 102 0.46 -0.93 -0.42
C GLU A 102 0.09 -2.03 -1.42
N LEU A 103 -0.40 -1.65 -2.61
CA LEU A 103 -0.62 -2.60 -3.68
C LEU A 103 0.70 -3.24 -4.13
N GLY A 104 1.80 -2.50 -4.11
CA GLY A 104 3.14 -3.02 -4.38
C GLY A 104 3.56 -4.13 -3.41
N HIS A 105 3.25 -4.01 -2.13
CA HIS A 105 3.43 -5.10 -1.18
C HIS A 105 2.58 -6.32 -1.54
N ILE A 106 1.31 -6.14 -1.92
CA ILE A 106 0.43 -7.24 -2.37
C ILE A 106 0.95 -7.90 -3.66
N VAL A 107 1.40 -7.10 -4.64
CA VAL A 107 2.02 -7.58 -5.89
C VAL A 107 3.19 -8.50 -5.59
N HIS A 108 3.99 -8.18 -4.58
CA HIS A 108 5.21 -8.89 -4.23
C HIS A 108 5.07 -9.89 -3.08
N ALA A 109 3.87 -10.05 -2.51
CA ALA A 109 3.65 -10.84 -1.31
C ALA A 109 4.07 -12.32 -1.45
N THR A 110 3.90 -12.90 -2.65
CA THR A 110 4.29 -14.29 -2.95
C THR A 110 5.69 -14.42 -3.54
N ASN A 111 6.48 -13.33 -3.60
CA ASN A 111 7.85 -13.38 -4.10
C ASN A 111 8.80 -13.86 -2.99
N THR A 112 9.18 -15.14 -3.03
CA THR A 112 10.02 -15.79 -2.00
C THR A 112 11.41 -15.17 -1.84
N ILE A 113 11.95 -14.54 -2.88
CA ILE A 113 13.22 -13.81 -2.80
C ILE A 113 13.04 -12.56 -1.92
N LEU A 114 11.94 -11.83 -2.11
CA LEU A 114 11.65 -10.62 -1.33
C LEU A 114 11.18 -10.93 0.09
N GLN A 115 10.49 -12.04 0.33
CA GLN A 115 10.07 -12.42 1.69
C GLN A 115 11.25 -12.49 2.67
N ASN A 116 12.39 -13.02 2.20
CA ASN A 116 13.63 -13.14 2.97
C ASN A 116 14.59 -11.95 2.81
N ALA A 117 14.21 -10.94 2.02
CA ALA A 117 15.04 -9.76 1.82
C ALA A 117 14.95 -8.81 3.01
N HIS A 118 15.97 -7.95 3.13
CA HIS A 118 15.96 -6.84 4.06
C HIS A 118 14.79 -5.88 3.77
N GLU A 119 14.23 -5.25 4.80
CA GLU A 119 13.04 -4.39 4.73
C GLU A 119 13.17 -3.28 3.68
N SER A 120 14.33 -2.63 3.61
CA SER A 120 14.60 -1.60 2.58
C SER A 120 14.38 -2.08 1.14
N TRP A 121 14.64 -3.36 0.83
CA TRP A 121 14.35 -3.91 -0.49
C TRP A 121 12.86 -4.14 -0.69
N LYS A 122 12.14 -4.63 0.33
CA LYS A 122 10.68 -4.80 0.26
C LYS A 122 9.99 -3.47 -0.02
N GLU A 123 10.38 -2.43 0.74
CA GLU A 123 9.92 -1.06 0.56
C GLU A 123 10.22 -0.52 -0.84
N LYS A 124 11.47 -0.71 -1.31
CA LYS A 124 11.87 -0.26 -2.65
C LYS A 124 11.01 -0.90 -3.74
N PHE A 125 10.79 -2.20 -3.70
CA PHE A 125 9.99 -2.89 -4.72
C PHE A 125 8.51 -2.50 -4.65
N ALA A 126 7.98 -2.20 -3.46
CA ALA A 126 6.65 -1.61 -3.34
C ALA A 126 6.59 -0.20 -3.95
N ASP A 127 7.60 0.64 -3.68
CA ASP A 127 7.73 1.99 -4.25
C ASP A 127 7.84 1.97 -5.79
N GLU A 128 8.45 0.94 -6.39
CA GLU A 128 8.54 0.79 -7.85
C GLU A 128 7.16 0.69 -8.52
N VAL A 129 6.14 0.17 -7.82
CA VAL A 129 4.76 0.14 -8.34
C VAL A 129 4.19 1.55 -8.44
N ALA A 130 4.39 2.39 -7.42
CA ALA A 130 4.02 3.79 -7.46
C ALA A 130 4.81 4.55 -8.55
N GLY A 131 6.10 4.25 -8.70
CA GLY A 131 6.94 4.89 -9.72
C GLY A 131 6.58 4.49 -11.15
N PHE A 132 6.11 3.26 -11.36
CA PHE A 132 5.62 2.77 -12.65
C PHE A 132 4.38 3.53 -13.14
N ILE A 133 3.48 3.92 -12.24
CA ILE A 133 2.26 4.69 -12.57
C ILE A 133 2.43 6.20 -12.44
N GLY A 134 3.67 6.70 -12.33
CA GLY A 134 3.99 8.13 -12.31
C GLY A 134 3.66 8.85 -11.00
N LEU A 135 3.56 8.12 -9.88
CA LEU A 135 3.28 8.69 -8.56
C LEU A 135 4.53 8.89 -7.69
N SER A 136 5.74 8.76 -8.24
CA SER A 136 6.99 8.88 -7.45
C SER A 136 7.10 10.21 -6.72
N LYS A 137 6.73 11.32 -7.37
CA LYS A 137 6.81 12.66 -6.74
C LYS A 137 5.87 12.75 -5.53
N SER A 138 4.64 12.26 -5.69
CA SER A 138 3.63 12.25 -4.62
C SER A 138 4.05 11.32 -3.48
N LEU A 139 4.61 10.15 -3.80
CA LEU A 139 5.13 9.24 -2.78
C LEU A 139 6.34 9.83 -2.02
N LYS A 140 7.26 10.52 -2.70
CA LYS A 140 8.35 11.26 -2.02
C LYS A 140 7.81 12.34 -1.08
N SER A 141 6.82 13.10 -1.54
CA SER A 141 6.13 14.11 -0.71
C SER A 141 5.51 13.49 0.53
N LEU A 142 4.80 12.37 0.36
CA LEU A 142 4.23 11.60 1.46
C LEU A 142 5.30 11.15 2.45
N ILE A 143 6.38 10.52 1.98
CA ILE A 143 7.46 10.02 2.84
C ILE A 143 8.11 11.18 3.61
N GLN A 144 8.29 12.33 2.96
CA GLN A 144 8.80 13.53 3.63
C GLN A 144 7.86 14.00 4.75
N LYS A 145 6.53 13.98 4.54
CA LYS A 145 5.56 14.31 5.60
C LYS A 145 5.62 13.34 6.77
N LEU A 146 5.79 12.04 6.49
CA LEU A 146 6.00 11.03 7.55
C LEU A 146 7.25 11.37 8.36
N LYS A 147 8.37 11.65 7.69
CA LYS A 147 9.63 12.02 8.34
C LYS A 147 9.50 13.29 9.18
N ASP A 148 8.86 14.33 8.63
CA ASP A 148 8.70 15.63 9.28
C ASP A 148 7.75 15.59 10.50
N SER A 149 6.90 14.56 10.60
CA SER A 149 5.99 14.36 11.74
C SER A 149 6.71 14.06 13.05
N LYS A 150 7.95 13.56 12.99
CA LYS A 150 8.74 13.10 14.15
C LYS A 150 8.07 12.00 14.98
N LEU A 151 7.12 11.25 14.39
CA LEU A 151 6.42 10.13 15.02
C LEU A 151 7.15 8.79 14.84
N TYR A 152 8.17 8.75 14.00
CA TYR A 152 8.86 7.53 13.58
C TYR A 152 10.28 7.45 14.16
N SER A 153 10.72 6.22 14.41
CA SER A 153 12.05 5.91 14.96
C SER A 153 13.20 6.27 14.02
N ASP A 154 14.42 6.36 14.54
CA ASP A 154 15.63 6.59 13.72
C ASP A 154 15.82 5.54 12.63
N TYR A 155 15.48 4.29 12.93
CA TYR A 155 15.50 3.19 11.95
C TYR A 155 14.53 3.45 10.79
N GLN A 156 13.26 3.76 11.10
CA GLN A 156 12.26 4.09 10.08
C GLN A 156 12.64 5.35 9.29
N ASN A 157 13.19 6.37 9.94
CA ASN A 157 13.68 7.56 9.25
C ASN A 157 14.84 7.25 8.28
N SER A 158 15.72 6.31 8.62
CA SER A 158 16.78 5.84 7.71
C SER A 158 16.21 5.08 6.50
N LEU A 159 15.13 4.31 6.70
CA LEU A 159 14.39 3.67 5.61
C LEU A 159 13.72 4.71 4.71
N PHE A 160 13.11 5.75 5.28
CA PHE A 160 12.54 6.86 4.52
C PHE A 160 13.60 7.57 3.63
N ASP A 161 14.79 7.83 4.17
CA ASP A 161 15.90 8.41 3.40
C ASP A 161 16.35 7.52 2.25
N PHE A 162 16.45 6.21 2.51
CA PHE A 162 16.75 5.23 1.49
C PHE A 162 15.69 5.24 0.37
N ARG A 163 14.40 5.22 0.74
CA ARG A 163 13.27 5.25 -0.20
C ARG A 163 13.27 6.52 -1.05
N ILE A 164 13.39 7.71 -0.45
CA ILE A 164 13.44 8.99 -1.18
C ILE A 164 14.57 9.02 -2.21
N THR A 165 15.75 8.50 -1.83
CA THR A 165 16.94 8.45 -2.70
C THR A 165 16.76 7.50 -3.88
N ASN A 166 16.10 6.36 -3.67
CA ASN A 166 16.01 5.28 -4.67
C ASN A 166 14.72 5.33 -5.51
N LEU A 167 13.70 6.04 -5.06
CA LEU A 167 12.44 6.17 -5.76
C LEU A 167 12.61 7.02 -7.03
N LYS A 168 12.27 6.43 -8.17
CA LYS A 168 12.39 7.03 -9.50
C LYS A 168 11.11 6.79 -10.27
N ASP A 169 10.79 7.74 -11.14
CA ASP A 169 9.78 7.52 -12.17
C ASP A 169 10.29 6.43 -13.11
N LEU A 170 9.51 5.35 -13.23
CA LEU A 170 9.79 4.21 -14.10
C LEU A 170 8.90 4.23 -15.35
N ILE A 171 8.32 5.40 -15.65
CA ILE A 171 7.31 5.64 -16.69
C ILE A 171 7.61 4.77 -17.91
N ALA A 172 6.67 3.86 -18.21
CA ALA A 172 6.66 3.05 -19.42
C ALA A 172 5.97 3.80 -20.57
#